data_AF-A0A943JDN9-F1
#
_entry.id   AF-A0A943JDN9-F1
#
_cell.length_a   1.000
_cell.length_b   1.000
_cell.length_c   1.000
_cell.angle_alpha   90.00
_cell.angle_beta   90.00
_cell.angle_gamma   90.00
#
_symmetry.space_group_name_H-M   'P 1'
#
loop_
_entity.id
_entity.type
_entity.pdbx_description
1 polymer ?
#
loop_
_entity_poly.entity_id
_entity_poly.type
_entity_poly.pdbx_seq_one_letter_code
_entity_poly.pdbx_strand_id
1 'polypeptide(L)'
;MDAIITYIEELAQISPYIKLYRDFNSNVILRNIGKITGEVDKQYVEFLLKTNGASILDYCFLGLKNHTLGVNVYDNMRELWQSDCLLTFRFWGIVGTSSGENFGYIDEKDSSGNHYIGYYSANEPEHVYLVASSFNIFMDKFLKQVEASLAIDKNAIYIDNDWFLNPQKLIIDDIEMAQYLQSQETSEYNLLDRKFDKRKY
;
A
#
# COMPACT_ATOMS: atom_id res chain seq x y z
N MET A 1 14.59 0.93 2.38
CA MET A 1 14.17 -0.21 1.55
C MET A 1 14.87 -1.52 1.89
N ASP A 2 16.21 -1.61 1.85
CA ASP A 2 16.90 -2.89 2.11
C ASP A 2 16.53 -3.55 3.45
N ALA A 3 16.43 -2.75 4.53
CA ALA A 3 15.97 -3.24 5.84
C ALA A 3 14.56 -3.86 5.80
N ILE A 4 13.61 -3.27 5.06
CA ILE A 4 12.25 -3.80 4.88
C ILE A 4 12.32 -5.15 4.18
N ILE A 5 13.11 -5.25 3.11
CA ILE A 5 13.25 -6.50 2.36
C ILE A 5 13.85 -7.60 3.23
N THR A 6 14.92 -7.29 3.97
CA THR A 6 15.55 -8.23 4.91
C THR A 6 14.57 -8.69 5.98
N TYR A 7 13.76 -7.79 6.53
CA TYR A 7 12.76 -8.13 7.54
C TYR A 7 11.68 -9.09 6.97
N ILE A 8 11.23 -8.86 5.73
CA ILE A 8 10.31 -9.81 5.06
C ILE A 8 10.98 -11.18 4.87
N GLU A 9 12.27 -11.23 4.51
CA GLU A 9 13.01 -12.49 4.34
C GLU A 9 13.12 -13.28 5.65
N GLU A 10 13.35 -12.59 6.77
CA GLU A 10 13.37 -13.18 8.11
C GLU A 10 12.01 -13.79 8.46
N LEU A 11 10.91 -13.05 8.21
CA LEU A 11 9.55 -13.55 8.42
C LEU A 11 9.20 -14.73 7.48
N ALA A 12 9.74 -14.73 6.26
CA ALA A 12 9.58 -15.84 5.30
C ALA A 12 10.23 -17.15 5.76
N GLN A 13 11.21 -17.10 6.68
CA GLN A 13 11.74 -18.32 7.31
C GLN A 13 10.78 -18.89 8.37
N ILE A 14 9.84 -18.09 8.86
CA ILE A 14 8.91 -18.46 9.93
C ILE A 14 7.59 -18.99 9.35
N SER A 15 7.08 -18.37 8.27
CA SER A 15 5.78 -18.70 7.68
C SER A 15 5.90 -19.07 6.20
N PRO A 16 5.30 -20.18 5.75
CA PRO A 16 5.27 -20.56 4.34
C PRO A 16 4.37 -19.64 3.50
N TYR A 17 3.55 -18.80 4.13
CA TYR A 17 2.64 -17.86 3.46
C TYR A 17 3.31 -16.52 3.14
N ILE A 18 4.63 -16.39 3.38
CA ILE A 18 5.39 -15.20 3.05
C ILE A 18 6.39 -15.54 1.94
N LYS A 19 6.28 -14.84 0.82
CA LYS A 19 7.08 -15.06 -0.38
C LYS A 19 7.41 -13.76 -1.10
N LEU A 20 8.69 -13.54 -1.37
CA LEU A 20 9.20 -12.48 -2.24
C LEU A 20 9.41 -13.00 -3.67
N TYR A 21 9.23 -12.13 -4.66
CA TYR A 21 9.39 -12.46 -6.08
C TYR A 21 10.56 -11.67 -6.67
N ARG A 22 11.78 -12.11 -6.32
CA ARG A 22 13.03 -11.41 -6.65
C ARG A 22 13.56 -11.64 -8.07
N ASP A 23 13.22 -12.77 -8.69
CA ASP A 23 13.80 -13.21 -9.97
C ASP A 23 13.19 -12.49 -11.19
N PHE A 24 13.05 -11.17 -11.09
CA PHE A 24 12.53 -10.34 -12.17
C PHE A 24 13.60 -9.39 -12.70
N ASN A 25 13.70 -9.36 -14.02
CA ASN A 25 14.59 -8.43 -14.71
C ASN A 25 14.13 -6.99 -14.42
N SER A 26 14.98 -6.17 -13.81
CA SER A 26 14.67 -4.76 -13.49
C SER A 26 14.21 -3.96 -14.71
N ASN A 27 14.62 -4.36 -15.93
CA ASN A 27 14.11 -3.76 -17.17
C ASN A 27 12.60 -3.95 -17.36
N VAL A 28 12.01 -5.03 -16.85
CA VAL A 28 10.56 -5.26 -16.87
C VAL A 28 9.86 -4.20 -16.03
N ILE A 29 10.37 -3.92 -14.82
CA ILE A 29 9.84 -2.88 -13.94
C ILE A 29 9.92 -1.53 -14.63
N LEU A 30 11.13 -1.12 -15.05
CA LEU A 30 11.38 0.19 -15.65
C LEU A 30 10.58 0.42 -16.95
N ARG A 31 10.36 -0.61 -17.76
CA ARG A 31 9.55 -0.51 -18.99
C ARG A 31 8.06 -0.42 -18.72
N ASN A 32 7.58 -0.98 -17.61
CA ASN A 32 6.15 -1.05 -17.32
C ASN A 32 5.69 -0.02 -16.27
N ILE A 33 6.60 0.63 -15.55
CA ILE A 33 6.23 1.62 -14.54
C ILE A 33 5.46 2.81 -15.14
N GLY A 34 5.82 3.23 -16.36
CA GLY A 34 5.11 4.28 -17.08
C GLY A 34 3.68 3.92 -17.55
N LYS A 35 3.22 2.69 -17.29
CA LYS A 35 1.82 2.28 -17.50
C LYS A 35 0.93 2.56 -16.30
N ILE A 36 1.54 2.85 -15.14
CA ILE A 36 0.81 3.33 -13.98
C ILE A 36 0.31 4.73 -14.33
N THR A 37 -0.99 4.93 -14.16
CA THR A 37 -1.65 6.20 -14.45
C THR A 37 -1.64 7.06 -13.19
N GLY A 38 -1.03 8.25 -13.26
CA GLY A 38 -0.82 9.12 -12.10
C GLY A 38 0.66 9.32 -11.78
N GLU A 39 0.94 9.95 -10.64
CA GLU A 39 2.30 10.10 -10.15
C GLU A 39 2.78 8.81 -9.48
N VAL A 40 4.02 8.41 -9.78
CA VAL A 40 4.62 7.19 -9.22
C VAL A 40 5.48 7.53 -8.02
N ASP A 41 5.25 6.87 -6.89
CA ASP A 41 6.05 7.03 -5.68
C ASP A 41 7.42 6.31 -5.77
N LYS A 42 8.48 7.02 -5.39
CA LYS A 42 9.86 6.51 -5.44
C LYS A 42 10.06 5.27 -4.56
N GLN A 43 9.48 5.26 -3.37
CA GLN A 43 9.62 4.15 -2.42
C GLN A 43 9.00 2.87 -2.99
N TYR A 44 7.90 2.98 -3.73
CA TYR A 44 7.32 1.83 -4.43
C TYR A 44 8.25 1.26 -5.49
N VAL A 45 8.86 2.14 -6.29
CA VAL A 45 9.77 1.72 -7.36
C VAL A 45 10.98 1.02 -6.77
N GLU A 46 11.54 1.55 -5.68
CA GLU A 46 12.64 0.90 -4.96
C GLU A 46 12.23 -0.49 -4.43
N PHE A 47 11.01 -0.65 -3.92
CA PHE A 47 10.46 -1.94 -3.53
C PHE A 47 10.38 -2.90 -4.73
N LEU A 48 9.74 -2.47 -5.83
CA LEU A 48 9.57 -3.27 -7.04
C LEU A 48 10.89 -3.71 -7.70
N LEU A 49 11.93 -2.87 -7.60
CA LEU A 49 13.27 -3.20 -8.11
C LEU A 49 13.98 -4.27 -7.26
N LYS A 50 13.59 -4.43 -5.99
CA LYS A 50 14.14 -5.44 -5.07
C LYS A 50 13.30 -6.71 -5.04
N THR A 51 11.98 -6.57 -5.20
CA THR A 51 11.01 -7.67 -5.29
C THR A 51 9.84 -7.23 -6.16
N ASN A 52 9.56 -7.95 -7.25
CA ASN A 52 8.47 -7.59 -8.15
C ASN A 52 7.12 -8.06 -7.60
N GLY A 53 6.73 -7.47 -6.47
CA GLY A 53 5.62 -7.89 -5.63
C GLY A 53 6.02 -8.91 -4.57
N ALA A 54 5.07 -9.23 -3.70
CA ALA A 54 5.23 -10.14 -2.56
C ALA A 54 3.86 -10.75 -2.17
N SER A 55 3.88 -11.95 -1.62
CA SER A 55 2.74 -12.52 -0.90
C SER A 55 3.13 -12.50 0.57
N ILE A 56 2.35 -11.86 1.43
CA ILE A 56 2.62 -11.82 2.88
C ILE A 56 1.31 -12.17 3.57
N LEU A 57 1.17 -13.43 3.97
CA LEU A 57 -0.10 -13.98 4.45
C LEU A 57 -1.19 -13.81 3.37
N ASP A 58 -2.37 -13.30 3.70
CA ASP A 58 -3.44 -12.98 2.74
C ASP A 58 -3.18 -11.69 1.92
N TYR A 59 -2.10 -10.95 2.20
CA TYR A 59 -1.82 -9.67 1.56
C TYR A 59 -0.93 -9.88 0.32
N CYS A 60 -1.48 -9.58 -0.85
CA CYS A 60 -0.79 -9.68 -2.12
C CYS A 60 -0.29 -8.30 -2.57
N PHE A 61 0.99 -8.03 -2.34
CA PHE A 61 1.70 -6.87 -2.88
C PHE A 61 1.92 -7.08 -4.37
N LEU A 62 1.21 -6.29 -5.18
CA LEU A 62 1.19 -6.42 -6.61
C LEU A 62 2.51 -6.01 -7.24
N GLY A 63 2.80 -6.61 -8.40
CA GLY A 63 3.98 -6.33 -9.20
C GLY A 63 3.63 -5.88 -10.62
N LEU A 64 4.67 -5.71 -11.44
CA LEU A 64 4.57 -5.37 -12.85
C LEU A 64 4.97 -6.56 -13.71
N LYS A 65 4.03 -7.08 -14.50
CA LYS A 65 4.21 -8.27 -15.37
C LYS A 65 4.74 -9.49 -14.60
N ASN A 66 4.40 -9.61 -13.32
CA ASN A 66 4.66 -10.82 -12.56
C ASN A 66 3.52 -11.82 -12.76
N HIS A 67 3.72 -12.79 -13.66
CA HIS A 67 2.73 -13.83 -13.95
C HIS A 67 2.38 -14.72 -12.76
N THR A 68 3.21 -14.73 -11.71
CA THR A 68 2.98 -15.55 -10.51
C THR A 68 1.96 -14.93 -9.56
N LEU A 69 1.73 -13.61 -9.64
CA LEU A 69 0.79 -12.88 -8.78
C LEU A 69 -0.62 -12.77 -9.38
N GLY A 70 -0.83 -13.26 -10.60
CA GLY A 70 -2.14 -13.27 -11.28
C GLY A 70 -2.58 -11.92 -11.83
N VAL A 71 -2.37 -10.81 -11.10
CA VAL A 71 -2.80 -9.46 -11.48
C VAL A 71 -1.64 -8.46 -11.44
N ASN A 72 -1.63 -7.52 -12.39
CA ASN A 72 -0.67 -6.41 -12.40
C ASN A 72 -1.25 -5.21 -11.66
N VAL A 73 -0.37 -4.38 -11.09
CA VAL A 73 -0.75 -3.11 -10.43
C VAL A 73 -1.70 -2.27 -11.29
N TYR A 74 -1.33 -2.00 -12.54
CA TYR A 74 -2.11 -1.15 -13.42
C TYR A 74 -3.43 -1.80 -13.92
N ASP A 75 -3.59 -3.10 -13.75
CA ASP A 75 -4.85 -3.79 -14.07
C ASP A 75 -5.77 -3.70 -12.85
N ASN A 76 -5.26 -3.99 -11.64
CA ASN A 76 -5.98 -3.77 -10.38
C ASN A 76 -6.47 -2.33 -10.21
N MET A 77 -5.63 -1.34 -10.51
CA MET A 77 -6.02 0.07 -10.50
C MET A 77 -7.22 0.34 -11.41
N ARG A 78 -7.21 -0.20 -12.63
CA ARG A 78 -8.30 0.01 -13.60
C ARG A 78 -9.58 -0.68 -13.16
N GLU A 79 -9.47 -1.87 -12.59
CA GLU A 79 -10.61 -2.59 -12.03
C GLU A 79 -11.24 -1.83 -10.85
N LEU A 80 -10.42 -1.32 -9.92
CA LEU A 80 -10.89 -0.49 -8.81
C LEU A 80 -11.57 0.79 -9.30
N TRP A 81 -10.99 1.48 -10.28
CA TRP A 81 -11.59 2.72 -10.82
C TRP A 81 -12.86 2.48 -11.63
N GLN A 82 -13.00 1.29 -12.21
CA GLN A 82 -14.20 0.91 -12.91
C GLN A 82 -15.33 0.53 -11.94
N SER A 83 -14.99 -0.11 -10.82
CA SER A 83 -15.97 -0.46 -9.79
C SER A 83 -16.41 0.74 -8.95
N ASP A 84 -15.47 1.65 -8.66
CA ASP A 84 -15.72 2.91 -7.97
C ASP A 84 -14.98 4.06 -8.66
N CYS A 85 -15.74 4.87 -9.39
CA CYS A 85 -15.18 5.93 -10.22
C CYS A 85 -14.62 7.12 -9.41
N LEU A 86 -14.96 7.24 -8.12
CA LEU A 86 -14.40 8.29 -7.25
C LEU A 86 -12.92 8.04 -6.93
N LEU A 87 -12.46 6.79 -7.04
CA LEU A 87 -11.06 6.42 -6.85
C LEU A 87 -10.16 6.89 -8.03
N THR A 88 -10.74 7.23 -9.17
CA THR A 88 -9.99 7.53 -10.41
C THR A 88 -9.01 8.68 -10.19
N PHE A 89 -7.72 8.43 -10.41
CA PHE A 89 -6.59 9.35 -10.13
C PHE A 89 -6.39 9.72 -8.65
N ARG A 90 -7.25 9.25 -7.73
CA ARG A 90 -7.20 9.57 -6.30
C ARG A 90 -6.56 8.47 -5.46
N PHE A 91 -6.84 7.21 -5.82
CA PHE A 91 -6.37 6.03 -5.09
C PHE A 91 -5.87 4.97 -6.07
N TRP A 92 -4.70 4.39 -5.82
CA TRP A 92 -4.15 3.32 -6.65
C TRP A 92 -3.68 2.15 -5.80
N GLY A 93 -4.51 1.09 -5.76
CA GLY A 93 -4.28 -0.12 -4.98
C GLY A 93 -3.07 -0.91 -5.45
N ILE A 94 -2.09 -1.07 -4.56
CA ILE A 94 -0.85 -1.83 -4.75
C ILE A 94 -0.80 -3.11 -3.92
N VAL A 95 -1.68 -3.23 -2.92
CA VAL A 95 -1.88 -4.44 -2.12
C VAL A 95 -3.36 -4.78 -2.16
N GLY A 96 -3.67 -6.06 -2.39
CA GLY A 96 -5.03 -6.58 -2.27
C GLY A 96 -5.07 -7.80 -1.34
N THR A 97 -6.22 -8.03 -0.71
CA THR A 97 -6.52 -9.24 0.08
C THR A 97 -7.55 -10.11 -0.63
N SER A 98 -7.75 -11.33 -0.14
CA SER A 98 -8.81 -12.20 -0.67
C SER A 98 -10.23 -11.70 -0.31
N SER A 99 -10.35 -10.84 0.70
CA SER A 99 -11.60 -10.23 1.17
C SER A 99 -12.02 -8.97 0.40
N GLY A 100 -11.23 -8.52 -0.58
CA GLY A 100 -11.50 -7.31 -1.36
C GLY A 100 -11.03 -6.01 -0.68
N GLU A 101 -10.20 -6.11 0.35
CA GLU A 101 -9.51 -4.96 0.94
C GLU A 101 -8.30 -4.59 0.08
N ASN A 102 -8.05 -3.29 -0.04
CA ASN A 102 -6.94 -2.77 -0.83
C ASN A 102 -6.18 -1.70 -0.04
N PHE A 103 -4.86 -1.73 -0.19
CA PHE A 103 -3.99 -0.65 0.27
C PHE A 103 -3.28 -0.06 -0.93
N GLY A 104 -3.17 1.25 -0.96
CA GLY A 104 -2.73 1.95 -2.14
C GLY A 104 -2.32 3.37 -1.84
N TYR A 105 -1.68 3.97 -2.81
CA TYR A 105 -1.26 5.36 -2.70
C TYR A 105 -2.42 6.32 -2.93
N ILE A 106 -2.35 7.48 -2.28
CA ILE A 106 -3.31 8.58 -2.40
C ILE A 106 -2.67 9.72 -3.18
N ASP A 107 -3.44 10.51 -3.93
CA ASP A 107 -2.98 11.73 -4.60
C ASP A 107 -2.79 12.93 -3.64
N GLU A 108 -2.38 12.64 -2.40
CA GLU A 108 -1.94 13.62 -1.41
C GLU A 108 -0.53 13.24 -0.95
N LYS A 109 0.31 14.25 -0.72
CA LYS A 109 1.72 14.08 -0.39
C LYS A 109 2.03 14.60 1.00
N ASP A 110 2.94 13.91 1.69
CA ASP A 110 3.56 14.37 2.92
C ASP A 110 4.51 15.56 2.67
N SER A 111 5.06 16.16 3.74
CA SER A 111 6.02 17.26 3.62
C SER A 111 7.33 16.89 2.90
N SER A 112 7.64 15.60 2.79
CA SER A 112 8.82 15.06 2.10
C SER A 112 8.55 14.72 0.63
N GLY A 113 7.31 14.88 0.17
CA GLY A 113 6.87 14.59 -1.19
C GLY A 113 6.55 13.11 -1.48
N ASN A 114 6.49 12.25 -0.46
CA ASN A 114 5.97 10.88 -0.60
C ASN A 114 4.45 10.90 -0.61
N HIS A 115 3.85 9.92 -1.27
CA HIS A 115 2.41 9.75 -1.24
C HIS A 115 1.95 9.08 0.06
N TYR A 116 0.85 9.59 0.63
CA TYR A 116 0.13 8.89 1.69
C TYR A 116 -0.35 7.51 1.19
N ILE A 117 -0.47 6.56 2.11
CA ILE A 117 -1.09 5.25 1.86
C ILE A 117 -2.49 5.27 2.44
N GLY A 118 -3.47 4.86 1.63
CA GLY A 118 -4.85 4.66 2.01
C GLY A 118 -5.26 3.19 2.06
N TYR A 119 -6.35 2.94 2.76
CA TYR A 119 -7.10 1.70 2.83
C TYR A 119 -8.47 1.90 2.19
N TYR A 120 -8.86 0.96 1.34
CA TYR A 120 -10.14 0.91 0.66
C TYR A 120 -10.73 -0.49 0.80
N SER A 121 -12.04 -0.59 1.00
CA SER A 121 -12.76 -1.86 1.07
C SER A 121 -13.90 -1.86 0.07
N ALA A 122 -14.02 -2.92 -0.74
CA ALA A 122 -15.15 -3.07 -1.65
C ALA A 122 -16.52 -3.18 -0.93
N ASN A 123 -16.52 -3.42 0.38
CA ASN A 123 -17.72 -3.44 1.21
C ASN A 123 -18.17 -2.04 1.65
N GLU A 124 -17.29 -1.05 1.55
CA GLU A 124 -17.54 0.35 1.90
C GLU A 124 -17.03 1.23 0.75
N PRO A 125 -17.71 1.18 -0.42
CA PRO A 125 -17.30 1.97 -1.59
C PRO A 125 -17.36 3.46 -1.28
N GLU A 126 -16.66 4.28 -2.07
CA GLU A 126 -16.55 5.73 -1.94
C GLU A 126 -15.77 6.22 -0.70
N HIS A 127 -15.38 5.32 0.20
CA HIS A 127 -14.63 5.65 1.41
C HIS A 127 -13.21 5.11 1.34
N VAL A 128 -12.24 6.00 1.60
CA VAL A 128 -10.82 5.67 1.66
C VAL A 128 -10.24 6.28 2.92
N TYR A 129 -9.49 5.50 3.70
CA TYR A 129 -8.92 5.95 4.98
C TYR A 129 -7.40 5.97 4.90
N LEU A 130 -6.78 7.09 5.28
CA LEU A 130 -5.33 7.18 5.37
C LEU A 130 -4.81 6.25 6.48
N VAL A 131 -3.81 5.44 6.15
CA VAL A 131 -3.19 4.45 7.06
C VAL A 131 -1.71 4.72 7.35
N ALA A 132 -1.03 5.51 6.51
CA ALA A 132 0.33 5.95 6.74
C ALA A 132 0.68 7.16 5.87
N SER A 133 1.65 7.97 6.30
CA SER A 133 2.16 9.09 5.49
C SER A 133 3.10 8.69 4.36
N SER A 134 3.66 7.48 4.40
CA SER A 134 4.51 6.96 3.32
C SER A 134 4.52 5.44 3.28
N PHE A 135 4.98 4.89 2.16
CA PHE A 135 5.09 3.43 1.98
C PHE A 135 6.04 2.76 2.97
N ASN A 136 7.18 3.38 3.28
CA ASN A 136 8.13 2.81 4.23
C ASN A 136 7.54 2.75 5.65
N ILE A 137 6.80 3.77 6.07
CA ILE A 137 6.11 3.78 7.37
C ILE A 137 4.99 2.73 7.39
N PHE A 138 4.21 2.65 6.31
CA PHE A 138 3.22 1.59 6.13
C PHE A 138 3.85 0.20 6.29
N MET A 139 4.95 -0.07 5.57
CA MET A 139 5.64 -1.35 5.63
C MET A 139 6.20 -1.66 7.02
N ASP A 140 6.77 -0.69 7.72
CA ASP A 140 7.27 -0.90 9.09
C ASP A 140 6.16 -1.32 10.05
N LYS A 141 5.03 -0.58 10.05
CA LYS A 141 3.85 -0.89 10.87
C LYS A 141 3.23 -2.24 10.51
N PHE A 142 3.05 -2.48 9.21
CA PHE A 142 2.49 -3.72 8.68
C PHE A 142 3.34 -4.94 9.09
N LEU A 143 4.66 -4.89 8.90
CA LEU A 143 5.53 -6.02 9.21
C LEU A 143 5.65 -6.29 10.71
N LYS A 144 5.65 -5.26 11.56
CA LYS A 144 5.54 -5.43 13.02
C LYS A 144 4.25 -6.19 13.40
N GLN A 145 3.14 -5.90 12.72
CA GLN A 145 1.88 -6.61 12.97
C GLN A 145 1.89 -8.05 12.45
N VAL A 146 2.55 -8.30 11.30
CA VAL A 146 2.80 -9.66 10.79
C VAL A 146 3.65 -10.46 11.78
N GLU A 147 4.74 -9.89 12.29
CA GLU A 147 5.59 -10.51 13.30
C GLU A 147 4.79 -10.84 14.57
N ALA A 148 4.02 -9.89 15.09
CA ALA A 148 3.18 -10.09 16.27
C ALA A 148 2.17 -11.23 16.07
N SER A 149 1.55 -11.31 14.89
CA SER A 149 0.59 -12.36 14.56
C SER A 149 1.27 -13.73 14.49
N LEU A 150 2.44 -13.82 13.84
CA LEU A 150 3.22 -15.05 13.74
C LEU A 150 3.84 -15.51 15.07
N ALA A 151 4.11 -14.58 15.99
CA ALA A 151 4.56 -14.90 17.34
C ALA A 151 3.46 -15.60 18.17
N ILE A 152 2.19 -15.28 17.90
CA ILE A 152 1.01 -15.92 18.53
C ILE A 152 0.68 -17.24 17.82
N ASP A 153 0.58 -17.23 16.50
CA ASP A 153 0.32 -18.40 15.66
C ASP A 153 1.18 -18.40 14.40
N LYS A 154 2.12 -19.34 14.30
CA LYS A 154 3.00 -19.49 13.14
C LYS A 154 2.27 -19.84 11.85
N ASN A 155 1.03 -20.35 11.94
CA ASN A 155 0.19 -20.66 10.79
C ASN A 155 -0.82 -19.55 10.47
N ALA A 156 -0.73 -18.39 11.13
CA ALA A 156 -1.59 -17.26 10.85
C ALA A 156 -1.56 -16.92 9.35
N ILE A 157 -2.74 -16.70 8.78
CA ILE A 157 -2.94 -16.33 7.37
C ILE A 157 -3.43 -14.90 7.20
N TYR A 158 -3.69 -14.19 8.31
CA TYR A 158 -4.10 -12.79 8.32
C TYR A 158 -3.52 -12.10 9.57
N ILE A 159 -3.56 -10.77 9.59
CA ILE A 159 -3.19 -9.97 10.75
C ILE A 159 -4.41 -9.28 11.36
N ASP A 160 -4.31 -8.88 12.62
CA ASP A 160 -5.26 -7.94 13.21
C ASP A 160 -5.06 -6.53 12.60
N ASN A 161 -6.10 -6.03 11.94
CA ASN A 161 -6.12 -4.73 11.26
C ASN A 161 -6.23 -3.53 12.23
N ASP A 162 -6.25 -3.77 13.55
CA ASP A 162 -6.39 -2.73 14.58
C ASP A 162 -5.35 -1.60 14.49
N TRP A 163 -4.16 -1.83 13.90
CA TRP A 163 -3.12 -0.80 13.83
C TRP A 163 -3.50 0.43 12.99
N PHE A 164 -4.33 0.26 11.96
CA PHE A 164 -4.81 1.38 11.12
C PHE A 164 -6.26 1.77 11.39
N LEU A 165 -7.04 0.91 12.03
CA LEU A 165 -8.41 1.22 12.46
C LEU A 165 -8.45 2.03 13.76
N ASN A 166 -7.34 2.04 14.53
CA ASN A 166 -7.22 2.77 15.77
C ASN A 166 -6.42 4.08 15.58
N PRO A 167 -7.04 5.26 15.71
CA PRO A 167 -6.35 6.55 15.54
C PRO A 167 -5.12 6.73 16.44
N GLN A 168 -5.10 6.14 17.63
CA GLN A 168 -3.96 6.24 18.54
C GLN A 168 -2.77 5.40 18.07
N LYS A 169 -3.02 4.26 17.42
CA LYS A 169 -1.98 3.41 16.84
C LYS A 169 -1.50 3.94 15.49
N LEU A 170 -2.42 4.54 14.73
CA LEU A 170 -2.18 5.13 13.42
C LEU A 170 -1.08 6.21 13.44
N ILE A 171 -0.98 6.98 14.52
CA ILE A 171 0.02 8.07 14.66
C ILE A 171 1.38 7.63 15.22
N ILE A 172 1.51 6.39 15.70
CA ILE A 172 2.77 5.90 16.26
C ILE A 172 3.83 5.91 15.16
N ASP A 173 4.99 6.51 15.47
CA ASP A 173 6.11 6.68 14.54
C ASP A 173 5.75 7.40 13.22
N ASP A 174 4.67 8.19 13.19
CA ASP A 174 4.17 8.88 11.99
C ASP A 174 3.65 10.29 12.32
N ILE A 175 4.60 11.24 12.36
CA ILE A 175 4.34 12.64 12.74
C ILE A 175 3.41 13.34 11.72
N GLU A 176 3.57 13.03 10.44
CA GLU A 176 2.74 13.60 9.36
C GLU A 176 1.28 13.15 9.54
N MET A 177 1.05 11.86 9.81
CA MET A 177 -0.29 11.36 10.09
C MET A 177 -0.88 11.99 11.36
N ALA A 178 -0.07 12.20 12.40
CA ALA A 178 -0.50 12.90 13.61
C ALA A 178 -0.95 14.34 13.31
N GLN A 179 -0.19 15.08 12.50
CA GLN A 179 -0.53 16.44 12.08
C GLN A 179 -1.78 16.46 11.20
N TYR A 180 -1.91 15.50 10.28
CA TYR A 180 -3.08 15.34 9.42
C TYR A 180 -4.36 15.20 10.27
N LEU A 181 -4.37 14.23 11.19
CA LEU A 181 -5.52 13.98 12.08
C LEU A 181 -5.83 15.16 12.99
N GLN A 182 -4.82 15.88 13.47
CA GLN A 182 -5.05 17.11 14.25
C GLN A 182 -5.74 18.20 13.42
N SER A 183 -5.53 18.22 12.10
CA SER A 183 -6.09 19.25 11.21
C SER A 183 -7.45 18.88 10.61
N GLN A 184 -7.68 17.60 10.30
CA GLN A 184 -8.89 17.12 9.62
C GLN A 184 -9.87 16.43 10.57
N GLU A 185 -9.47 16.09 11.79
CA GLU A 185 -10.25 15.32 12.78
C GLU A 185 -10.64 13.89 12.36
N THR A 186 -10.32 13.47 11.13
CA THR A 186 -10.58 12.15 10.57
C THR A 186 -9.41 11.66 9.72
N SER A 187 -9.24 10.33 9.61
CA SER A 187 -8.35 9.70 8.62
C SER A 187 -9.02 9.52 7.26
N GLU A 188 -10.33 9.74 7.16
CA GLU A 188 -11.06 9.61 5.90
C GLU A 188 -10.59 10.64 4.88
N TYR A 189 -10.17 10.16 3.72
CA TYR A 189 -9.69 10.96 2.62
C TYR A 189 -10.85 11.41 1.73
N ASN A 190 -10.98 12.72 1.56
CA ASN A 190 -12.06 13.28 0.76
C ASN A 190 -11.80 13.12 -0.75
N LEU A 191 -12.41 12.09 -1.36
CA LEU A 191 -12.34 11.82 -2.80
C LEU A 191 -12.98 12.90 -3.69
N LEU A 192 -13.85 13.75 -3.13
CA LEU A 192 -14.56 14.80 -3.86
C LEU A 192 -13.84 16.15 -3.82
N ASP A 193 -12.99 16.39 -2.82
CA ASP A 193 -12.23 17.63 -2.73
C ASP A 193 -11.12 17.62 -3.78
N ARG A 194 -11.43 18.15 -4.97
CA ARG A 194 -10.44 18.35 -6.02
C ARG A 194 -9.66 19.62 -5.67
N LYS A 195 -8.47 19.45 -5.08
CA LYS A 195 -7.40 20.45 -5.17
C LYS A 195 -6.94 20.55 -6.63
N PHE A 196 -7.78 21.11 -7.50
CA PHE A 196 -7.32 21.56 -8.82
C PHE A 196 -6.23 22.58 -8.56
N ASP A 197 -4.99 22.20 -8.85
CA ASP A 197 -3.83 23.06 -8.72
C ASP A 197 -4.08 24.29 -9.61
N LYS A 198 -4.41 25.43 -8.99
CA LYS A 198 -4.68 26.70 -9.67
C LYS A 198 -3.44 27.27 -10.38
N ARG A 199 -2.36 26.50 -10.49
CA ARG A 199 -1.09 26.87 -11.11
C ARG A 199 -0.78 25.97 -12.30
N LYS A 200 -1.58 26.05 -13.36
CA LYS A 200 -1.18 25.73 -14.74
C LYS A 200 -2.34 25.96 -15.72
N TYR A 201 -2.69 27.22 -15.91
CA TYR A 201 -3.19 27.75 -17.19
C TYR A 201 -2.63 29.16 -17.37
#